data_AF-K1KU14-F1
#
_entry.id   AF-K1KU14-F1
#
_cell.length_a   1.000
_cell.length_b   1.000
_cell.length_c   1.000
_cell.angle_alpha   90.00
_cell.angle_beta   90.00
_cell.angle_gamma   90.00
#
_symmetry.space_group_name_H-M   'P 1'
#
loop_
_entity.id
_entity.type
_entity.pdbx_description
1 polymer ?
#
loop_
_entity_poly.entity_id
_entity_poly.type
_entity_poly.pdbx_seq_one_letter_code
_entity_poly.pdbx_strand_id
1 'polypeptide(L)' 'MEWIAIIIASLIPYGVTIWTYLYPKESLLLGRRGIYKEEPEITESAIKNTKMKAKITIIVYPIVYIIVFVYIYSL' A
#
# COMPACT_ATOMS: atom_id res chain seq x y z
N MET A 1 -11.21 -6.09 22.65
CA MET A 1 -9.82 -6.58 22.48
C MET A 1 -9.53 -6.90 21.01
N GLU A 2 -10.39 -7.61 20.29
CA GLU A 2 -10.16 -8.04 18.88
C GLU A 2 -10.00 -6.87 17.88
N TRP A 3 -10.82 -5.82 17.99
CA TRP A 3 -10.75 -4.66 17.08
C TRP A 3 -9.42 -3.90 17.13
N ILE A 4 -8.78 -3.84 18.30
CA ILE A 4 -7.48 -3.20 18.46
C ILE A 4 -6.41 -3.98 17.68
N ALA A 5 -6.46 -5.31 17.73
CA ALA A 5 -5.54 -6.15 16.96
C ALA A 5 -5.74 -5.96 15.44
N ILE A 6 -6.99 -5.84 14.98
CA ILE A 6 -7.31 -5.57 13.56
C ILE A 6 -6.76 -4.21 13.13
N ILE A 7 -6.91 -3.17 13.96
CA ILE A 7 -6.37 -1.83 13.68
C ILE A 7 -4.83 -1.86 13.64
N ILE A 8 -4.18 -2.54 14.58
CA ILE A 8 -2.71 -2.65 14.58
C ILE A 8 -2.23 -3.41 13.35
N ALA A 9 -2.90 -4.53 13.01
CA ALA A 9 -2.57 -5.31 11.82
C ALA A 9 -2.76 -4.52 10.52
N SER A 10 -3.71 -3.58 10.48
CA SER A 10 -3.98 -2.74 9.30
C SER A 10 -2.95 -1.64 9.07
N LEU A 11 -2.20 -1.25 10.11
CA LEU A 11 -1.10 -0.28 9.96
C LEU A 11 0.04 -0.84 9.10
N ILE A 12 0.25 -2.15 9.10
CA ILE A 12 1.30 -2.81 8.30
C ILE A 12 1.09 -2.59 6.79
N PRO A 13 -0.04 -3.02 6.17
CA PRO A 13 -0.28 -2.78 4.76
C PRO A 13 -0.42 -1.29 4.43
N TYR A 14 -0.88 -0.46 5.36
CA TYR A 14 -0.91 1.00 5.16
C TYR A 14 0.51 1.59 5.06
N GLY A 15 1.42 1.19 5.96
CA GLY A 15 2.83 1.55 5.91
C GLY A 15 3.52 1.07 4.62
N VAL A 16 3.24 -0.16 4.18
CA VAL A 16 3.74 -0.69 2.89
C VAL A 16 3.23 0.14 1.71
N THR A 17 1.98 0.61 1.77
CA THR A 17 1.40 1.47 0.72
C THR A 17 2.08 2.83 0.68
N ILE A 18 2.34 3.44 1.85
CA ILE A 18 3.11 4.69 1.95
C ILE A 18 4.52 4.51 1.39
N TRP A 19 5.20 3.43 1.80
CA TRP A 19 6.53 3.10 1.28
C TRP A 19 6.52 2.91 -0.24
N THR A 20 5.51 2.24 -0.80
CA THR A 20 5.30 2.08 -2.25
C THR A 20 5.17 3.42 -2.98
N TYR A 21 4.55 4.42 -2.34
CA TYR A 21 4.45 5.77 -2.92
C TYR A 21 5.81 6.50 -2.92
N LEU A 22 6.59 6.36 -1.84
CA LEU A 22 7.89 7.01 -1.69
C LEU A 22 8.98 6.35 -2.56
N TYR A 23 8.98 5.02 -2.62
CA TYR A 23 9.99 4.17 -3.28
C TYR A 23 9.35 3.22 -4.31
N PRO A 24 8.72 3.77 -5.38
CA PRO A 24 7.94 2.97 -6.32
C PRO A 24 8.79 2.01 -7.17
N LYS A 25 10.08 2.34 -7.42
CA LYS A 25 10.98 1.47 -8.18
C LYS A 25 11.31 0.23 -7.35
N GLU A 26 11.71 0.45 -6.10
CA GLU A 26 12.01 -0.60 -5.13
C GLU A 26 10.79 -1.48 -4.88
N SER A 27 9.60 -0.88 -4.75
CA SER A 27 8.37 -1.64 -4.54
C SER A 27 7.98 -2.50 -5.74
N LEU A 28 8.19 -2.01 -6.97
CA LEU A 28 7.92 -2.77 -8.20
C LEU A 28 8.84 -3.99 -8.35
N LEU A 29 10.04 -3.90 -7.79
CA LEU A 29 11.06 -4.94 -7.86
C LEU A 29 11.11 -5.84 -6.63
N LEU A 30 10.29 -5.57 -5.60
CA LEU A 30 10.22 -6.35 -4.39
C LEU A 30 9.92 -7.83 -4.71
N GLY A 31 10.79 -8.73 -4.26
CA GLY A 31 10.68 -10.17 -4.53
C GLY A 31 11.01 -10.60 -5.96
N ARG A 32 11.30 -9.65 -6.86
CA ARG A 32 11.61 -9.92 -8.28
C ARG A 32 13.02 -9.51 -8.68
N ARG A 33 13.77 -8.74 -7.88
CA ARG A 33 15.15 -8.37 -8.23
C ARG A 33 16.03 -9.57 -8.58
N GLY A 34 15.91 -10.67 -7.83
CA GLY A 34 16.76 -11.86 -8.00
C GLY A 34 16.48 -12.73 -9.24
N ILE A 35 15.41 -12.48 -10.00
CA ILE A 35 15.12 -13.27 -11.22
C ILE A 35 15.81 -12.70 -12.47
N TYR A 36 16.32 -11.48 -12.39
CA TYR A 36 16.99 -10.81 -13.49
C TYR A 36 18.50 -10.97 -13.38
N LYS A 37 19.17 -11.19 -14.51
CA LYS A 37 20.65 -11.29 -14.56
C LYS A 37 21.35 -9.95 -14.33
N GLU A 38 20.64 -8.85 -14.59
CA GLU A 38 21.09 -7.47 -14.47
C GLU A 38 19.99 -6.64 -13.76
N GLU A 39 20.30 -5.42 -13.30
CA GLU A 39 19.30 -4.57 -12.66
C GLU A 39 18.19 -4.21 -13.68
N PRO A 40 16.94 -4.61 -13.45
CA PRO A 40 15.85 -4.41 -14.40
C PRO A 40 15.51 -2.93 -14.56
N GLU A 41 15.50 -2.44 -15.80
CA GLU A 41 15.03 -1.10 -16.12
C GLU A 41 13.51 -1.01 -15.98
N ILE A 42 13.05 -0.14 -15.09
CA ILE A 42 11.63 0.16 -14.89
C ILE A 42 11.23 1.37 -15.74
N THR A 43 10.18 1.22 -16.55
CA THR A 43 9.64 2.33 -17.35
C THR A 43 9.04 3.45 -16.47
N GLU A 44 9.16 4.69 -16.91
CA GLU A 44 8.57 5.84 -16.21
C GLU A 44 7.06 5.72 -16.05
N SER A 45 6.37 5.14 -17.05
CA SER A 45 4.93 4.87 -17.00
C SER A 45 4.58 3.92 -15.85
N ALA A 46 5.36 2.85 -15.64
CA ALA A 46 5.14 1.93 -14.53
C ALA A 46 5.33 2.61 -13.17
N ILE A 47 6.34 3.48 -13.04
CA ILE A 47 6.60 4.26 -11.82
C ILE A 47 5.42 5.21 -11.54
N LYS A 48 4.99 5.97 -12.55
CA LYS A 48 3.89 6.94 -12.45
C LYS A 48 2.59 6.24 -12.07
N ASN A 49 2.28 5.12 -12.71
CA ASN A 49 1.10 4.32 -12.40
C ASN A 49 1.13 3.78 -10.96
N THR A 50 2.28 3.27 -10.51
CA THR A 50 2.46 2.76 -9.15
C THR A 50 2.26 3.87 -8.12
N LYS A 51 2.89 5.04 -8.31
CA LYS A 51 2.68 6.22 -7.46
C LYS A 51 1.22 6.66 -7.45
N MET A 52 0.55 6.68 -8.61
CA MET A 52 -0.86 7.08 -8.69
C MET A 52 -1.76 6.14 -7.91
N LYS A 53 -1.60 4.82 -8.11
CA LYS A 53 -2.35 3.80 -7.37
C LYS A 53 -2.09 3.88 -5.87
N ALA A 54 -0.84 3.96 -5.45
CA ALA A 54 -0.48 4.10 -4.03
C ALA A 54 -1.09 5.36 -3.41
N LYS A 55 -1.06 6.51 -4.12
CA LYS A 55 -1.70 7.74 -3.67
C LYS A 55 -3.21 7.59 -3.48
N ILE A 56 -3.91 6.96 -4.44
CA ILE A 56 -5.34 6.67 -4.34
C ILE A 56 -5.60 5.79 -3.10
N THR A 57 -4.82 4.72 -2.92
CA THR A 57 -4.97 3.82 -1.77
C THR A 57 -4.72 4.56 -0.45
N ILE A 58 -3.70 5.42 -0.34
CA ILE A 58 -3.40 6.19 0.87
C ILE A 58 -4.61 7.06 1.31
N ILE A 59 -5.40 7.56 0.35
CA ILE A 59 -6.58 8.37 0.61
C ILE A 59 -7.81 7.50 0.90
N VAL A 60 -8.05 6.47 0.07
CA VAL A 60 -9.26 5.63 0.17
C VAL A 60 -9.22 4.71 1.39
N TYR A 61 -8.05 4.17 1.72
CA TYR A 61 -7.86 3.23 2.82
C TYR A 61 -8.39 3.74 4.18
N PRO A 62 -8.01 4.95 4.66
CA PRO A 62 -8.55 5.47 5.92
C PRO A 62 -10.05 5.76 5.84
N ILE A 63 -10.56 6.21 4.70
CA ILE A 63 -12.00 6.47 4.51
C ILE A 63 -12.80 5.18 4.69
N VAL A 64 -12.38 4.08 4.06
CA VAL A 64 -13.02 2.76 4.20
C VAL A 64 -12.97 2.29 5.66
N TYR A 65 -11.82 2.45 6.34
CA TYR A 65 -11.70 2.07 7.75
C TYR A 65 -12.65 2.85 8.66
N ILE A 66 -12.80 4.16 8.44
CA ILE A 66 -13.73 5.00 9.20
C ILE A 66 -15.18 4.55 8.96
N ILE A 67 -15.56 4.33 7.69
CA ILE A 67 -16.92 3.89 7.34
C ILE A 67 -17.24 2.54 8.01
N VAL A 68 -16.34 1.57 7.90
CA VAL A 68 -16.53 0.23 8.50
C VAL A 68 -16.60 0.33 10.02
N PHE A 69 -15.73 1.13 10.65
CA PHE A 69 -15.78 1.36 12.09
C PHE A 69 -17.12 1.94 12.51
N VAL A 70 -17.56 3.04 11.89
CA VAL A 70 -18.86 3.67 12.21
C VAL A 70 -20.01 2.68 12.02
N TYR A 71 -20.04 1.95 10.90
CA TYR A 71 -21.08 0.97 10.62
C TYR A 71 -21.20 -0.09 11.73
N ILE A 72 -20.07 -0.67 12.16
CA ILE A 72 -20.05 -1.73 13.18
C ILE A 72 -20.53 -1.23 14.54
N TYR A 73 -20.17 -0.01 14.95
CA TYR A 73 -20.56 0.52 16.27
C TYR A 73 -21.90 1.26 16.28
N SER A 74 -22.49 1.50 15.10
CA SER A 74 -23.84 2.06 14.95
C SER A 74 -24.95 1.01 14.95
N LEU A 75 -24.58 -0.28 14.88
CA LEU A 75 -25.47 -1.45 14.89
C LEU A 75 -25.51 -2.08 16.29
#